data_AF-A0A1B9LU55-F1
#
_entry.id   AF-A0A1B9LU55-F1
#
_cell.length_a   1.000
_cell.length_b   1.000
_cell.length_c   1.000
_cell.angle_alpha   90.00
_cell.angle_beta   90.00
_cell.angle_gamma   90.00
#
_symmetry.space_group_name_H-M   'P 1'
#
loop_
_entity.id
_entity.type
_entity.pdbx_description
1 polymer ?
#
loop_
_entity_poly.entity_id
_entity_poly.type
_entity_poly.pdbx_seq_one_letter_code
_entity_poly.pdbx_strand_id
1 'polypeptide(L)'
;MKALKNVLLILTTAMVLTGCEEKNEEYYLNNIDSANKKVEQCNQDLKKAFMASDKSGIEKVEKDPECRAAMSAIKKDKKIKYELENKRKEDERKQAVDSEMSAIKKQISGMSWGESVNEYLKVDECKSSFSFNKSPKCEAWETIYKEKVDEGKKELKQLSFNEIKAKMQSLCKLDKRTGSNCSVAEKALEEKATDELANADIQTIESKKSLYCADDLVFLPVCSISWEKAWKRENDKYIKFYTENNAEFITTYNSCIDKLEAVKSQKLDWNKESKLQKAIKEGYPCSQVKDAYTKRGMGYSWFDKKIEE
;
A
#
# COMPACT_ATOMS: atom_id res chain seq x y z
N MET A 1 -5.50 -43.73 -52.42
CA MET A 1 -5.87 -42.59 -53.29
C MET A 1 -4.80 -41.52 -53.06
N LYS A 2 -3.74 -41.45 -53.88
CA LYS A 2 -3.68 -40.91 -55.26
C LYS A 2 -4.14 -39.45 -55.36
N ALA A 3 -3.25 -38.67 -55.98
CA ALA A 3 -3.40 -37.37 -56.62
C ALA A 3 -3.15 -36.15 -55.72
N LEU A 4 -2.37 -35.13 -56.11
CA LEU A 4 -1.49 -34.86 -57.26
C LEU A 4 -0.79 -33.53 -56.87
N LYS A 5 0.55 -33.43 -56.85
CA LYS A 5 1.41 -32.96 -57.95
C LYS A 5 1.05 -31.57 -58.52
N ASN A 6 2.06 -30.68 -58.44
CA ASN A 6 2.29 -29.45 -59.21
C ASN A 6 1.37 -28.29 -58.80
N VAL A 7 1.82 -27.10 -58.43
CA VAL A 7 2.59 -26.06 -59.17
C VAL A 7 2.77 -24.96 -58.10
N LEU A 8 3.94 -24.41 -57.76
CA LEU A 8 4.64 -23.38 -58.51
C LEU A 8 6.00 -23.16 -57.81
N LEU A 9 7.08 -23.68 -58.41
CA LEU A 9 8.43 -23.17 -58.16
C LEU A 9 8.46 -21.74 -58.73
N ILE A 10 8.26 -20.73 -57.88
CA ILE A 10 8.65 -19.37 -58.22
C ILE A 10 10.17 -19.32 -58.01
N LEU A 11 10.87 -19.71 -59.08
CA LEU A 11 12.23 -19.25 -59.37
C LEU A 11 12.13 -17.73 -59.60
N THR A 12 12.06 -16.96 -58.53
CA THR A 12 12.49 -15.56 -58.56
C THR A 12 14.00 -15.58 -58.55
N THR A 13 14.55 -15.64 -59.75
CA THR A 13 15.87 -15.10 -60.09
C THR A 13 15.88 -13.64 -59.65
N ALA A 14 16.15 -13.39 -58.37
CA ALA A 14 16.53 -12.08 -57.91
C ALA A 14 17.95 -11.87 -58.43
N MET A 15 18.03 -11.09 -59.51
CA MET A 15 19.26 -10.56 -60.06
C MET A 15 20.13 -10.10 -58.90
N VAL A 16 21.30 -10.71 -58.78
CA VAL A 16 22.43 -10.18 -58.03
C VAL A 16 22.86 -8.90 -58.75
N LEU A 17 22.16 -7.81 -58.46
CA LEU A 17 22.69 -6.47 -58.61
C LEU A 17 23.67 -6.30 -57.44
N THR A 18 24.95 -6.58 -57.66
CA THR A 18 26.03 -6.05 -56.81
C THR A 18 26.11 -4.54 -57.00
N GLY A 19 25.09 -3.81 -56.51
CA GLY A 19 25.35 -2.53 -55.86
C GLY A 19 25.90 -2.87 -54.48
N CYS A 20 26.99 -2.24 -54.06
CA CYS A 20 27.43 -2.27 -52.66
C CYS A 20 26.33 -1.61 -51.83
N GLU A 21 25.29 -2.36 -51.48
CA GLU A 21 24.29 -1.92 -50.51
C GLU A 21 25.00 -1.93 -49.16
N GLU A 22 25.26 -0.74 -48.61
CA GLU A 22 25.90 -0.59 -47.32
C GLU A 22 25.14 -1.46 -46.31
N LYS A 23 25.86 -2.38 -45.66
CA LYS A 23 25.25 -3.30 -44.69
C LYS A 23 24.68 -2.48 -43.54
N ASN A 24 23.36 -2.42 -43.47
CA ASN A 24 22.65 -1.65 -42.47
C ASN A 24 22.55 -2.40 -41.13
N GLU A 25 21.94 -1.75 -40.14
CA GLU A 25 21.82 -2.29 -38.79
C GLU A 25 21.01 -3.60 -38.75
N GLU A 26 19.95 -3.72 -39.54
CA GLU A 26 19.09 -4.91 -39.58
C GLU A 26 19.84 -6.12 -40.14
N TYR A 27 20.63 -5.94 -41.21
CA TYR A 27 21.53 -6.97 -41.71
C TYR A 27 22.46 -7.46 -40.60
N TYR A 28 23.11 -6.55 -39.88
CA TYR A 28 24.05 -6.92 -38.82
C TYR A 28 23.36 -7.53 -37.60
N LEU A 29 22.13 -7.11 -37.27
CA LEU A 29 21.35 -7.67 -36.17
C LEU A 29 20.95 -9.13 -36.44
N ASN A 30 20.64 -9.46 -37.69
CA ASN A 30 20.36 -10.84 -38.12
C ASN A 30 21.64 -11.67 -38.36
N ASN A 31 22.82 -11.05 -38.33
CA ASN A 31 24.11 -11.68 -38.61
C ASN A 31 25.19 -11.20 -37.62
N ILE A 32 25.00 -11.48 -36.32
CA ILE A 32 25.86 -10.96 -35.24
C ILE A 32 27.34 -11.32 -35.39
N ASP A 33 27.68 -12.48 -35.95
CA ASP A 33 29.07 -12.82 -36.24
C ASP A 33 29.70 -11.88 -37.28
N SER A 34 28.90 -11.45 -38.26
CA SER A 34 29.34 -10.44 -39.24
C SER A 34 29.45 -9.06 -38.58
N ALA A 35 28.56 -8.73 -37.65
CA ALA A 35 28.64 -7.49 -36.88
C ALA A 35 29.92 -7.45 -36.02
N ASN A 36 30.22 -8.55 -35.32
CA ASN A 36 31.44 -8.69 -34.50
C ASN A 36 32.71 -8.53 -35.35
N LYS A 37 32.77 -9.21 -36.51
CA LYS A 37 33.90 -9.06 -37.44
C LYS A 37 34.05 -7.62 -37.94
N LYS A 38 32.95 -6.96 -38.30
CA LYS A 38 32.97 -5.56 -38.75
C LYS A 38 33.42 -4.62 -37.63
N VAL A 39 32.91 -4.77 -36.42
CA VAL A 39 33.32 -3.96 -35.26
C VAL A 39 34.79 -4.16 -34.92
N GLU A 40 35.30 -5.40 -34.98
CA GLU A 40 36.73 -5.65 -34.78
C GLU A 40 37.58 -4.93 -35.84
N GLN A 41 37.16 -4.99 -37.11
CA GLN A 41 37.81 -4.23 -38.18
C GLN A 41 37.77 -2.71 -37.91
N CYS A 42 36.61 -2.15 -37.58
CA CYS A 42 36.46 -0.73 -37.28
C CYS A 42 37.34 -0.31 -36.08
N ASN A 43 37.42 -1.12 -35.03
CA ASN A 43 38.29 -0.86 -33.89
C ASN A 43 39.78 -0.89 -34.25
N GLN A 44 40.19 -1.82 -35.12
CA GLN A 44 41.57 -1.89 -35.60
C GLN A 44 41.93 -0.68 -36.47
N ASP A 45 41.03 -0.25 -37.35
CA ASP A 45 41.24 0.91 -38.21
C ASP A 45 41.25 2.21 -37.41
N LEU A 46 40.35 2.34 -36.42
CA LEU A 46 40.35 3.45 -35.47
C LEU A 46 41.66 3.50 -34.67
N LYS A 47 42.13 2.35 -34.16
CA LYS A 47 43.39 2.24 -33.42
C LYS A 47 44.60 2.64 -34.27
N LYS A 48 44.65 2.23 -35.53
CA LYS A 48 45.71 2.63 -36.48
C LYS A 48 45.69 4.14 -36.72
N ALA A 49 44.52 4.72 -37.01
CA ALA A 49 44.39 6.17 -37.22
C ALA A 49 44.78 6.96 -35.96
N PHE A 50 44.40 6.47 -34.78
CA PHE A 50 44.79 7.05 -33.50
C PHE A 50 46.31 7.02 -33.27
N MET A 51 46.96 5.87 -33.48
CA MET A 51 48.42 5.74 -33.34
C MET A 51 49.19 6.64 -34.31
N ALA A 52 48.63 6.88 -35.50
CA ALA A 52 49.20 7.78 -36.51
C ALA A 52 48.87 9.27 -36.27
N SER A 53 48.10 9.62 -35.23
CA SER A 53 47.55 10.96 -35.02
C SER A 53 46.74 11.51 -36.22
N ASP A 54 46.15 10.61 -37.02
CA ASP A 54 45.35 10.96 -38.19
C ASP A 54 43.90 11.28 -37.80
N LYS A 55 43.64 12.57 -37.55
CA LYS A 55 42.30 13.07 -37.21
C LYS A 55 41.26 12.78 -38.30
N SER A 56 41.65 12.82 -39.57
CA SER A 56 40.73 12.57 -40.68
C SER A 56 40.35 11.10 -40.81
N GLY A 57 41.30 10.20 -40.55
CA GLY A 57 41.09 8.75 -40.49
C GLY A 57 40.20 8.35 -39.32
N ILE A 58 40.37 8.98 -38.15
CA ILE A 58 39.47 8.78 -36.99
C ILE A 58 38.04 9.16 -37.36
N GLU A 59 37.85 10.37 -37.89
CA GLU A 59 36.52 10.89 -38.24
C GLU A 59 35.84 10.03 -39.33
N LYS A 60 36.62 9.49 -40.28
CA LYS A 60 36.13 8.58 -41.31
C LYS A 60 35.58 7.28 -40.71
N VAL A 61 36.28 6.67 -39.76
CA VAL A 61 35.82 5.43 -39.10
C VAL A 61 34.61 5.69 -38.21
N GLU A 62 34.59 6.80 -37.47
CA GLU A 62 33.45 7.17 -36.62
C GLU A 62 32.18 7.45 -37.44
N LYS A 63 32.34 8.06 -38.62
CA LYS A 63 31.23 8.36 -39.54
C LYS A 63 30.92 7.23 -40.51
N ASP A 64 31.68 6.13 -40.52
CA ASP A 64 31.41 5.00 -41.40
C ASP A 64 30.02 4.39 -41.09
N PRO A 65 29.08 4.37 -42.06
CA PRO A 65 27.73 3.87 -41.83
C PRO A 65 27.69 2.40 -41.42
N GLU A 66 28.58 1.57 -41.96
CA GLU A 66 28.64 0.15 -41.61
C GLU A 66 29.25 -0.10 -40.23
N CYS A 67 30.27 0.68 -39.83
CA CYS A 67 30.80 0.64 -38.47
C CYS A 67 29.73 1.03 -37.45
N ARG A 68 28.99 2.12 -37.71
CA ARG A 68 27.86 2.54 -36.86
C ARG A 68 26.74 1.51 -36.82
N ALA A 69 26.37 0.95 -37.97
CA ALA A 69 25.36 -0.09 -38.08
C ALA A 69 25.75 -1.37 -37.31
N ALA A 70 26.99 -1.86 -37.46
CA ALA A 70 27.48 -3.05 -36.78
C ALA A 70 27.57 -2.84 -35.25
N MET A 71 28.09 -1.68 -34.80
CA MET A 71 28.12 -1.33 -33.37
C MET A 71 26.72 -1.24 -32.76
N SER A 72 25.78 -0.61 -33.47
CA SER A 72 24.38 -0.49 -33.03
C SER A 72 23.69 -1.85 -32.95
N ALA A 73 23.88 -2.72 -33.95
CA ALA A 73 23.36 -4.08 -33.97
C ALA A 73 23.85 -4.92 -32.76
N ILE A 74 25.15 -4.89 -32.45
CA ILE A 74 25.69 -5.58 -31.26
C ILE A 74 25.08 -5.04 -29.97
N LYS A 75 24.91 -3.71 -29.87
CA LYS A 75 24.28 -3.10 -28.69
C LYS A 75 22.81 -3.53 -28.54
N LYS A 76 22.04 -3.55 -29.64
CA LYS A 76 20.65 -4.03 -29.64
C LYS A 76 20.56 -5.52 -29.31
N ASP A 77 21.40 -6.37 -29.89
CA ASP A 77 21.44 -7.80 -29.57
C ASP A 77 21.74 -8.07 -28.10
N LYS A 78 22.73 -7.38 -27.51
CA LYS A 78 23.01 -7.45 -26.07
C LYS A 78 21.80 -7.06 -25.22
N LYS A 79 21.08 -6.01 -25.61
CA LYS A 79 19.86 -5.57 -24.93
C LYS A 79 18.74 -6.61 -25.04
N ILE A 80 18.49 -7.15 -26.24
CA ILE A 80 17.49 -8.19 -26.49
C ILE A 80 17.80 -9.46 -25.68
N LYS A 81 19.06 -9.91 -25.70
CA LYS A 81 19.50 -11.08 -24.91
C LYS A 81 19.33 -10.85 -23.41
N TYR A 82 19.66 -9.67 -22.92
CA TYR A 82 19.45 -9.30 -21.52
C TYR A 82 17.96 -9.30 -21.15
N GLU A 83 17.10 -8.72 -21.97
CA GLU A 83 15.64 -8.70 -21.76
C GLU A 83 15.05 -10.12 -21.79
N LEU A 84 15.47 -10.95 -22.76
CA LEU A 84 15.04 -12.34 -22.87
C LEU A 84 15.47 -13.17 -21.65
N GLU A 85 16.72 -13.01 -21.19
CA GLU A 85 17.24 -13.70 -20.02
C GLU A 85 16.54 -13.26 -18.73
N ASN A 86 16.25 -11.95 -18.58
CA ASN A 86 15.48 -11.46 -17.44
C ASN A 86 14.05 -12.01 -17.45
N LYS A 87 13.39 -12.02 -18.61
CA LYS A 87 12.06 -12.61 -18.75
C LYS A 87 12.07 -14.10 -18.41
N ARG A 88 13.07 -14.85 -18.88
CA ARG A 88 13.26 -16.26 -18.53
C ARG A 88 13.41 -16.46 -17.01
N LYS A 89 14.26 -15.65 -16.36
CA LYS A 89 14.43 -15.70 -14.89
C LYS A 89 13.15 -15.36 -14.14
N GLU A 90 12.37 -14.39 -14.62
CA GLU A 90 11.08 -14.03 -14.04
C GLU A 90 10.06 -15.17 -14.18
N ASP A 91 9.96 -15.77 -15.36
CA ASP A 91 9.08 -16.91 -15.62
C ASP A 91 9.49 -18.14 -14.78
N GLU A 92 10.78 -18.45 -14.68
CA GLU A 92 11.32 -19.52 -13.82
C GLU A 92 11.03 -19.26 -12.34
N ARG A 93 11.21 -18.02 -11.88
CA ARG A 93 10.89 -17.63 -10.51
C ARG A 93 9.39 -17.77 -10.25
N LYS A 94 8.53 -17.33 -11.16
CA LYS A 94 7.08 -17.45 -11.04
C LYS A 94 6.64 -18.91 -10.94
N GLN A 95 7.17 -19.78 -11.80
CA GLN A 95 6.91 -21.22 -11.72
C GLN A 95 7.37 -21.81 -10.38
N ALA A 96 8.52 -21.39 -9.86
CA ALA A 96 9.00 -21.83 -8.54
C ALA A 96 8.06 -21.37 -7.42
N VAL A 97 7.58 -20.11 -7.45
CA VAL A 97 6.59 -19.60 -6.47
C VAL A 97 5.28 -20.36 -6.56
N ASP A 98 4.75 -20.59 -7.77
CA ASP A 98 3.49 -21.32 -7.98
C ASP A 98 3.57 -22.78 -7.49
N SER A 99 4.72 -23.42 -7.67
CA SER A 99 5.00 -24.76 -7.14
C SER A 99 5.00 -24.78 -5.60
N GLU A 100 5.72 -23.85 -4.97
CA GLU A 100 5.75 -23.70 -3.51
C GLU A 100 4.35 -23.36 -2.95
N MET A 101 3.60 -22.48 -3.61
CA MET A 101 2.22 -22.16 -3.24
C MET A 101 1.34 -23.42 -3.26
N SER A 102 1.48 -24.26 -4.27
CA SER A 102 0.72 -25.51 -4.39
C SER A 102 1.09 -26.49 -3.27
N ALA A 103 2.38 -26.62 -2.95
CA ALA A 103 2.86 -27.46 -1.86
C ALA A 103 2.35 -26.98 -0.50
N ILE A 104 2.43 -25.69 -0.23
CA ILE A 104 1.93 -25.08 1.02
C ILE A 104 0.41 -25.23 1.12
N LYS A 105 -0.35 -24.95 0.05
CA LYS A 105 -1.82 -25.13 0.03
C LYS A 105 -2.22 -26.57 0.35
N LYS A 106 -1.43 -27.56 -0.10
CA LYS A 106 -1.63 -28.97 0.26
C LYS A 106 -1.29 -29.22 1.73
N GLN A 107 -0.20 -28.65 2.25
CA GLN A 107 0.21 -28.76 3.65
C GLN A 107 -0.87 -28.24 4.61
N ILE A 108 -1.47 -27.09 4.30
CA ILE A 108 -2.49 -26.45 5.15
C ILE A 108 -3.91 -26.88 4.78
N SER A 109 -4.07 -27.88 3.93
CA SER A 109 -5.40 -28.34 3.50
C SER A 109 -6.20 -28.86 4.70
N GLY A 110 -7.42 -28.36 4.85
CA GLY A 110 -8.31 -28.71 5.99
C GLY A 110 -8.01 -27.94 7.28
N MET A 111 -6.96 -27.14 7.35
CA MET A 111 -6.71 -26.24 8.47
C MET A 111 -7.64 -25.02 8.42
N SER A 112 -8.04 -24.54 9.59
CA SER A 112 -8.65 -23.21 9.73
C SER A 112 -7.67 -22.11 9.35
N TRP A 113 -8.17 -20.90 9.11
CA TRP A 113 -7.30 -19.73 8.88
C TRP A 113 -6.33 -19.51 10.05
N GLY A 114 -6.78 -19.74 11.29
CA GLY A 114 -5.97 -19.52 12.49
C GLY A 114 -4.84 -20.54 12.63
N GLU A 115 -5.09 -21.79 12.27
CA GLU A 115 -4.05 -22.83 12.20
C GLU A 115 -3.05 -22.52 11.06
N SER A 116 -3.56 -22.09 9.90
CA SER A 116 -2.72 -21.72 8.75
C SER A 116 -1.80 -20.53 9.05
N VAL A 117 -2.31 -19.51 9.75
CA VAL A 117 -1.51 -18.37 10.24
C VAL A 117 -0.43 -18.85 11.21
N ASN A 118 -0.76 -19.76 12.12
CA ASN A 118 0.22 -20.31 13.05
C ASN A 118 1.31 -21.13 12.34
N GLU A 119 0.99 -21.85 11.26
CA GLU A 119 2.00 -22.54 10.44
C GLU A 119 2.98 -21.55 9.81
N TYR A 120 2.49 -20.44 9.23
CA TYR A 120 3.35 -19.38 8.72
C TYR A 120 4.27 -18.81 9.82
N LEU A 121 3.74 -18.62 11.03
CA LEU A 121 4.51 -18.17 12.19
C LEU A 121 5.54 -19.18 12.71
N LYS A 122 5.65 -20.39 12.15
CA LYS A 122 6.77 -21.30 12.42
C LYS A 122 7.91 -21.15 11.40
N VAL A 123 7.68 -20.44 10.29
CA VAL A 123 8.65 -20.28 9.20
C VAL A 123 9.52 -19.04 9.43
N ASP A 124 10.45 -19.12 10.40
CA ASP A 124 11.26 -17.98 10.83
C ASP A 124 12.10 -17.35 9.71
N GLU A 125 12.58 -18.16 8.76
CA GLU A 125 13.36 -17.72 7.60
C GLU A 125 12.62 -16.72 6.71
N CYS A 126 11.28 -16.71 6.72
CA CYS A 126 10.46 -15.83 5.91
C CYS A 126 10.05 -14.53 6.60
N LYS A 127 10.39 -14.37 7.90
CA LYS A 127 10.00 -13.20 8.70
C LYS A 127 10.99 -12.04 8.62
N SER A 128 12.19 -12.24 8.07
CA SER A 128 13.21 -11.18 7.95
C SER A 128 12.79 -10.14 6.90
N SER A 129 12.50 -8.91 7.34
CA SER A 129 12.05 -7.80 6.48
C SER A 129 13.18 -7.17 5.64
N PHE A 130 14.43 -7.60 5.80
CA PHE A 130 15.60 -6.98 5.15
C PHE A 130 16.07 -7.66 3.86
N SER A 131 15.42 -8.74 3.41
CA SER A 131 15.81 -9.38 2.16
C SER A 131 15.08 -8.77 0.96
N PHE A 132 15.82 -8.00 0.15
CA PHE A 132 15.35 -7.52 -1.17
C PHE A 132 15.08 -8.66 -2.16
N ASN A 133 15.56 -9.88 -1.87
CA ASN A 133 15.31 -11.09 -2.65
C ASN A 133 14.73 -12.19 -1.75
N LYS A 134 13.41 -12.21 -1.58
CA LYS A 134 12.73 -13.31 -0.90
C LYS A 134 12.91 -14.60 -1.70
N SER A 135 13.06 -15.73 -1.04
CA SER A 135 13.01 -17.04 -1.70
C SER A 135 11.59 -17.29 -2.25
N PRO A 136 11.43 -18.10 -3.32
CA PRO A 136 10.12 -18.48 -3.82
C PRO A 136 9.18 -19.03 -2.73
N LYS A 137 9.73 -19.84 -1.82
CA LYS A 137 9.02 -20.37 -0.65
C LYS A 137 8.46 -19.28 0.26
N CYS A 138 9.25 -18.24 0.55
CA CYS A 138 8.80 -17.16 1.42
C CYS A 138 7.78 -16.24 0.75
N GLU A 139 7.92 -16.00 -0.56
CA GLU A 139 6.94 -15.28 -1.35
C GLU A 139 5.59 -16.02 -1.40
N ALA A 140 5.64 -17.35 -1.57
CA ALA A 140 4.45 -18.21 -1.51
C ALA A 140 3.79 -18.20 -0.12
N TRP A 141 4.57 -18.38 0.95
CA TRP A 141 4.07 -18.35 2.33
C TRP A 141 3.45 -17.00 2.70
N GLU A 142 4.07 -15.89 2.32
CA GLU A 142 3.55 -14.55 2.59
C GLU A 142 2.22 -14.31 1.85
N THR A 143 2.11 -14.76 0.61
CA THR A 143 0.88 -14.66 -0.19
C THR A 143 -0.26 -15.42 0.49
N ILE A 144 -0.02 -16.69 0.84
CA ILE A 144 -1.01 -17.54 1.51
C ILE A 144 -1.36 -17.01 2.90
N TYR A 145 -0.38 -16.52 3.65
CA TYR A 145 -0.60 -15.88 4.94
C TYR A 145 -1.54 -14.67 4.80
N LYS A 146 -1.33 -13.79 3.81
CA LYS A 146 -2.22 -12.65 3.55
C LYS A 146 -3.64 -13.11 3.22
N GLU A 147 -3.79 -14.10 2.33
CA GLU A 147 -5.10 -14.69 2.00
C GLU A 147 -5.81 -15.20 3.27
N LYS A 148 -5.10 -15.91 4.16
CA LYS A 148 -5.66 -16.44 5.40
C LYS A 148 -5.93 -15.39 6.47
N VAL A 149 -5.13 -14.34 6.55
CA VAL A 149 -5.43 -13.16 7.39
C VAL A 149 -6.73 -12.50 6.92
N ASP A 150 -6.91 -12.31 5.61
CA ASP A 150 -8.12 -11.70 5.06
C ASP A 150 -9.36 -12.59 5.26
N GLU A 151 -9.21 -13.91 5.11
CA GLU A 151 -10.24 -14.91 5.47
C GLU A 151 -10.65 -14.77 6.94
N GLY A 152 -9.68 -14.77 7.86
CA GLY A 152 -9.93 -14.63 9.30
C GLY A 152 -10.61 -13.32 9.68
N LYS A 153 -10.18 -12.19 9.09
CA LYS A 153 -10.85 -10.89 9.30
C LYS A 153 -12.29 -10.93 8.78
N LYS A 154 -12.52 -11.48 7.58
CA LYS A 154 -13.85 -11.57 6.97
C LYS A 154 -14.81 -12.39 7.83
N GLU A 155 -14.35 -13.52 8.36
CA GLU A 155 -15.13 -14.37 9.27
C GLU A 155 -15.42 -13.65 10.60
N LEU A 156 -14.41 -13.07 11.23
CA LEU A 156 -14.57 -12.37 12.51
C LEU A 156 -15.53 -11.18 12.38
N LYS A 157 -15.47 -10.41 11.29
CA LYS A 157 -16.35 -9.24 11.08
C LYS A 157 -17.83 -9.58 10.90
N GLN A 158 -18.18 -10.84 10.65
CA GLN A 158 -19.58 -11.29 10.67
C GLN A 158 -20.18 -11.30 12.09
N LEU A 159 -19.33 -11.32 13.12
CA LEU A 159 -19.75 -11.29 14.51
C LEU A 159 -20.04 -9.85 14.95
N SER A 160 -20.74 -9.72 16.09
CA SER A 160 -20.87 -8.43 16.78
C SER A 160 -19.53 -7.99 17.38
N PHE A 161 -19.38 -6.68 17.61
CA PHE A 161 -18.16 -6.12 18.21
C PHE A 161 -17.74 -6.84 19.51
N ASN A 162 -18.70 -7.13 20.40
CA ASN A 162 -18.43 -7.79 21.68
C ASN A 162 -17.99 -9.24 21.51
N GLU A 163 -18.52 -9.96 20.53
CA GLU A 163 -18.09 -11.32 20.22
C GLU A 163 -16.67 -11.35 19.64
N ILE A 164 -16.32 -10.40 18.77
CA ILE A 164 -14.94 -10.23 18.28
C ILE A 164 -14.01 -9.92 19.45
N LYS A 165 -14.38 -9.00 20.34
CA LYS A 165 -13.62 -8.63 21.53
C LYS A 165 -13.34 -9.86 22.42
N ALA A 166 -14.37 -10.68 22.69
CA ALA A 166 -14.21 -11.89 23.49
C ALA A 166 -13.27 -12.90 22.82
N LYS A 167 -13.41 -13.12 21.50
CA LYS A 167 -12.50 -13.99 20.73
C LYS A 167 -11.07 -13.46 20.73
N MET A 168 -10.89 -12.16 20.51
CA MET A 168 -9.58 -11.49 20.56
C MET A 168 -8.91 -11.73 21.92
N GLN A 169 -9.60 -11.50 23.03
CA GLN A 169 -9.06 -11.76 24.36
C GLN A 169 -8.62 -13.22 24.55
N SER A 170 -9.33 -14.18 23.97
CA SER A 170 -8.92 -15.59 24.01
C SER A 170 -7.67 -15.85 23.16
N LEU A 171 -7.61 -15.32 21.94
CA LEU A 171 -6.49 -15.52 21.02
C LEU A 171 -5.21 -14.83 21.53
N CYS A 172 -5.33 -13.64 22.08
CA CYS A 172 -4.22 -12.86 22.63
C CYS A 172 -3.64 -13.43 23.92
N LYS A 173 -4.29 -14.39 24.58
CA LYS A 173 -3.68 -15.16 25.66
C LYS A 173 -2.69 -16.22 25.15
N LEU A 174 -2.88 -16.70 23.92
CA LEU A 174 -2.09 -17.77 23.33
C LEU A 174 -0.83 -17.23 22.64
N ASP A 175 -0.98 -16.20 21.83
CA ASP A 175 0.12 -15.59 21.09
C ASP A 175 -0.19 -14.11 20.81
N LYS A 176 0.75 -13.22 21.16
CA LYS A 176 0.65 -11.76 20.96
C LYS A 176 1.64 -11.23 19.92
N ARG A 177 2.39 -12.10 19.24
CA ARG A 177 3.35 -11.66 18.23
C ARG A 177 2.63 -10.94 17.09
N THR A 178 3.31 -9.97 16.49
CA THR A 178 2.83 -9.32 15.26
C THR A 178 2.52 -10.38 14.20
N GLY A 179 1.33 -10.29 13.61
CA GLY A 179 0.87 -11.25 12.60
C GLY A 179 0.30 -12.56 13.13
N SER A 180 0.18 -12.73 14.45
CA SER A 180 -0.56 -13.85 15.06
C SER A 180 -2.07 -13.70 14.93
N ASN A 181 -2.81 -14.75 15.32
CA ASN A 181 -4.27 -14.73 15.38
C ASN A 181 -4.81 -13.60 16.27
N CYS A 182 -4.08 -13.22 17.33
CA CYS A 182 -4.40 -12.04 18.13
C CYS A 182 -4.38 -10.77 17.28
N SER A 183 -3.31 -10.57 16.50
CA SER A 183 -3.18 -9.42 15.60
C SER A 183 -4.26 -9.39 14.51
N VAL A 184 -4.67 -10.55 13.99
CA VAL A 184 -5.80 -10.65 13.06
C VAL A 184 -7.11 -10.22 13.73
N ALA A 185 -7.34 -10.65 14.96
CA ALA A 185 -8.55 -10.30 15.72
C ALA A 185 -8.59 -8.82 16.13
N GLU A 186 -7.46 -8.24 16.54
CA GLU A 186 -7.34 -6.80 16.81
C GLU A 186 -7.70 -5.96 15.56
N LYS A 187 -7.17 -6.35 14.39
CA LYS A 187 -7.50 -5.68 13.11
C LYS A 187 -8.97 -5.85 12.73
N ALA A 188 -9.53 -7.05 12.92
CA ALA A 188 -10.95 -7.28 12.67
C ALA A 188 -11.84 -6.40 13.57
N LEU A 189 -11.45 -6.22 14.84
CA LEU A 189 -12.15 -5.36 15.80
C LEU A 189 -12.04 -3.87 15.41
N GLU A 190 -10.85 -3.42 15.01
CA GLU A 190 -10.59 -2.08 14.49
C GLU A 190 -11.44 -1.77 13.25
N GLU A 191 -11.44 -2.67 12.26
CA GLU A 191 -12.22 -2.54 11.03
C GLU A 191 -13.72 -2.54 11.34
N LYS A 192 -14.21 -3.41 12.24
CA LYS A 192 -15.62 -3.44 12.64
C LYS A 192 -16.07 -2.10 13.25
N ALA A 193 -15.28 -1.54 14.17
CA ALA A 193 -15.59 -0.23 14.74
C ALA A 193 -15.52 0.89 13.69
N THR A 194 -14.57 0.82 12.76
CA THR A 194 -14.47 1.79 11.65
C THR A 194 -15.73 1.76 10.78
N ASP A 195 -16.20 0.57 10.41
CA ASP A 195 -17.42 0.39 9.60
C ASP A 195 -18.66 0.89 10.35
N GLU A 196 -18.80 0.57 11.65
CA GLU A 196 -19.92 1.02 12.49
C GLU A 196 -19.93 2.55 12.71
N LEU A 197 -18.77 3.21 12.68
CA LEU A 197 -18.62 4.66 12.91
C LEU A 197 -18.50 5.50 11.63
N ALA A 198 -18.45 4.89 10.45
CA ALA A 198 -18.15 5.58 9.19
C ALA A 198 -19.10 6.76 8.92
N ASN A 199 -20.39 6.58 9.23
CA ASN A 199 -21.44 7.57 9.01
C ASN A 199 -22.20 7.96 10.29
N ALA A 200 -21.65 7.63 11.46
CA ALA A 200 -22.25 7.99 12.73
C ALA A 200 -22.12 9.49 12.99
N ASP A 201 -23.16 10.11 13.54
CA ASP A 201 -23.12 11.47 14.05
C ASP A 201 -22.28 11.56 15.34
N ILE A 202 -21.94 12.78 15.74
CA ILE A 202 -21.07 13.03 16.89
C ILE A 202 -21.62 12.49 18.22
N GLN A 203 -22.95 12.50 18.43
CA GLN A 203 -23.57 12.00 19.66
C GLN A 203 -23.48 10.47 19.71
N THR A 204 -23.75 9.83 18.56
CA THR A 204 -23.58 8.39 18.41
C THR A 204 -22.12 7.98 18.66
N ILE A 205 -21.15 8.69 18.07
CA ILE A 205 -19.72 8.44 18.31
C ILE A 205 -19.37 8.60 19.80
N GLU A 206 -19.81 9.70 20.43
CA GLU A 206 -19.54 9.97 21.86
C GLU A 206 -20.05 8.83 22.75
N SER A 207 -21.29 8.37 22.50
CA SER A 207 -21.92 7.31 23.28
C SER A 207 -21.15 5.98 23.21
N LYS A 208 -20.45 5.73 22.10
CA LYS A 208 -19.66 4.50 21.87
C LYS A 208 -18.25 4.57 22.47
N LYS A 209 -17.81 5.73 23.00
CA LYS A 209 -16.48 5.88 23.60
C LYS A 209 -16.21 4.83 24.67
N SER A 210 -17.15 4.61 25.58
CA SER A 210 -16.99 3.63 26.67
C SER A 210 -16.86 2.19 26.16
N LEU A 211 -17.44 1.88 24.99
CA LEU A 211 -17.37 0.56 24.37
C LEU A 211 -16.04 0.34 23.64
N TYR A 212 -15.62 1.31 22.81
CA TYR A 212 -14.45 1.18 21.94
C TYR A 212 -13.14 1.62 22.59
N CYS A 213 -13.21 2.46 23.62
CA CYS A 213 -12.09 2.94 24.44
C CYS A 213 -12.22 2.48 25.89
N ALA A 214 -12.78 1.29 26.12
CA ALA A 214 -12.73 0.63 27.44
C ALA A 214 -11.26 0.45 27.90
N ASP A 215 -11.02 0.29 29.20
CA ASP A 215 -9.67 0.20 29.77
C ASP A 215 -8.81 -0.90 29.14
N ASP A 216 -9.41 -2.02 28.74
CA ASP A 216 -8.73 -3.13 28.07
C ASP A 216 -8.47 -2.90 26.57
N LEU A 217 -8.98 -1.81 26.01
CA LEU A 217 -8.88 -1.43 24.60
C LEU A 217 -8.21 -0.07 24.38
N VAL A 218 -7.94 0.70 25.44
CA VAL A 218 -7.47 2.10 25.35
C VAL A 218 -6.17 2.26 24.56
N PHE A 219 -5.29 1.25 24.59
CA PHE A 219 -4.03 1.24 23.85
C PHE A 219 -4.10 0.54 22.50
N LEU A 220 -5.28 0.02 22.12
CA LEU A 220 -5.48 -0.70 20.86
C LEU A 220 -5.97 0.25 19.75
N PRO A 221 -5.72 -0.09 18.46
CA PRO A 221 -6.16 0.69 17.31
C PRO A 221 -7.67 0.99 17.28
N VAL A 222 -8.50 0.12 17.84
CA VAL A 222 -9.95 0.37 17.92
C VAL A 222 -10.30 1.68 18.65
N CYS A 223 -9.55 2.06 19.68
CA CYS A 223 -9.72 3.34 20.37
C CYS A 223 -8.94 4.45 19.65
N SER A 224 -7.62 4.29 19.54
CA SER A 224 -6.70 5.34 19.07
C SER A 224 -6.76 5.63 17.58
N ILE A 225 -7.36 4.74 16.80
CA ILE A 225 -7.55 4.90 15.36
C ILE A 225 -9.04 4.98 15.03
N SER A 226 -9.82 3.93 15.28
CA SER A 226 -11.21 3.90 14.79
C SER A 226 -12.10 4.95 15.47
N TRP A 227 -12.17 4.94 16.81
CA TRP A 227 -13.00 5.90 17.55
C TRP A 227 -12.45 7.33 17.45
N GLU A 228 -11.15 7.53 17.70
CA GLU A 228 -10.54 8.87 17.67
C GLU A 228 -10.64 9.54 16.30
N LYS A 229 -10.44 8.82 15.18
CA LYS A 229 -10.61 9.39 13.83
C LYS A 229 -12.07 9.76 13.55
N ALA A 230 -13.03 8.92 13.94
CA ALA A 230 -14.44 9.21 13.77
C ALA A 230 -14.86 10.45 14.59
N TRP A 231 -14.43 10.51 15.87
CA TRP A 231 -14.67 11.67 16.72
C TRP A 231 -14.08 12.93 16.12
N LYS A 232 -12.80 12.90 15.72
CA LYS A 232 -12.10 14.04 15.13
C LYS A 232 -12.81 14.54 13.87
N ARG A 233 -13.26 13.64 12.99
CA ARG A 233 -13.98 14.00 11.76
C ARG A 233 -15.22 14.85 12.05
N GLU A 234 -16.12 14.38 12.93
CA GLU A 234 -17.33 15.15 13.24
C GLU A 234 -17.01 16.37 14.12
N ASN A 235 -16.07 16.25 15.06
CA ASN A 235 -15.63 17.36 15.91
C ASN A 235 -15.15 18.55 15.07
N ASP A 236 -14.25 18.31 14.10
CA ASP A 236 -13.70 19.36 13.25
C ASP A 236 -14.79 20.00 12.37
N LYS A 237 -15.78 19.21 11.90
CA LYS A 237 -16.95 19.70 11.16
C LYS A 237 -17.81 20.65 12.00
N TYR A 238 -18.13 20.28 13.24
CA TYR A 238 -18.93 21.15 14.13
C TYR A 238 -18.16 22.39 14.57
N ILE A 239 -16.86 22.29 14.87
CA ILE A 239 -16.04 23.46 15.17
C ILE A 239 -16.04 24.43 13.98
N LYS A 240 -15.90 23.93 12.75
CA LYS A 240 -15.98 24.74 11.54
C LYS A 240 -17.36 25.41 11.42
N PHE A 241 -18.44 24.64 11.57
CA PHE A 241 -19.81 25.15 11.54
C PHE A 241 -20.03 26.32 12.52
N TYR A 242 -19.61 26.19 13.78
CA TYR A 242 -19.74 27.27 14.77
C TYR A 242 -18.76 28.43 14.54
N THR A 243 -17.61 28.18 13.90
CA THR A 243 -16.69 29.26 13.51
C THR A 243 -17.29 30.11 12.39
N GLU A 244 -18.04 29.51 11.47
CA GLU A 244 -18.60 30.17 10.28
C GLU A 244 -20.03 30.70 10.49
N ASN A 245 -20.80 30.13 11.41
CA ASN A 245 -22.19 30.52 11.68
C ASN A 245 -22.33 31.25 13.03
N ASN A 246 -22.46 32.58 12.98
CA ASN A 246 -22.51 33.43 14.17
C ASN A 246 -23.72 33.15 15.08
N ALA A 247 -24.92 33.05 14.50
CA ALA A 247 -26.15 32.86 15.27
C ALA A 247 -26.15 31.52 16.02
N GLU A 248 -25.75 30.45 15.32
CA GLU A 248 -25.67 29.11 15.92
C GLU A 248 -24.58 29.02 16.99
N PHE A 249 -23.45 29.69 16.79
CA PHE A 249 -22.40 29.79 17.79
C PHE A 249 -22.86 30.47 19.07
N ILE A 250 -23.45 31.68 18.97
CA ILE A 250 -23.93 32.44 20.14
C ILE A 250 -25.01 31.63 20.88
N THR A 251 -25.99 31.10 20.14
CA THR A 251 -27.08 30.31 20.71
C THR A 251 -26.56 29.08 21.45
N THR A 252 -25.69 28.30 20.81
CA THR A 252 -25.17 27.06 21.40
C THR A 252 -24.23 27.34 22.58
N TYR A 253 -23.37 28.35 22.47
CA TYR A 253 -22.46 28.77 23.55
C TYR A 253 -23.24 29.22 24.79
N ASN A 254 -24.27 30.04 24.61
CA ASN A 254 -25.12 30.50 25.71
C ASN A 254 -25.91 29.34 26.33
N SER A 255 -26.38 28.38 25.53
CA SER A 255 -27.01 27.15 26.05
C SER A 255 -26.05 26.31 26.89
N CYS A 256 -24.76 26.27 26.56
CA CYS A 256 -23.75 25.59 27.38
C CYS A 256 -23.55 26.27 28.74
N ILE A 257 -23.61 27.60 28.79
CA ILE A 257 -23.58 28.35 30.06
C ILE A 257 -24.82 28.04 30.90
N ASP A 258 -26.01 28.04 30.29
CA ASP A 258 -27.26 27.71 30.98
C ASP A 258 -27.20 26.31 31.61
N LYS A 259 -26.65 25.32 30.91
CA LYS A 259 -26.45 23.97 31.45
C LYS A 259 -25.49 23.96 32.64
N LEU A 260 -24.42 24.74 32.60
CA LEU A 260 -23.46 24.84 33.71
C LEU A 260 -24.06 25.55 34.92
N GLU A 261 -24.84 26.61 34.72
CA GLU A 261 -25.58 27.30 35.79
C GLU A 261 -26.64 26.39 36.42
N ALA A 262 -27.33 25.59 35.61
CA ALA A 262 -28.30 24.59 36.10
C ALA A 262 -27.66 23.48 36.93
N VAL A 263 -26.37 23.15 36.72
CA VAL A 263 -25.64 22.24 37.60
C VAL A 263 -25.25 22.93 38.91
N LYS A 264 -24.77 24.18 38.86
CA LYS A 264 -24.44 24.97 40.06
C LYS A 264 -25.65 25.18 40.97
N SER A 265 -26.83 25.40 40.40
CA SER A 265 -28.06 25.64 41.16
C SER A 265 -28.55 24.43 41.95
N GLN A 266 -28.12 23.20 41.59
CA GLN A 266 -28.45 21.97 42.31
C GLN A 266 -27.75 21.84 43.68
N LYS A 267 -26.77 22.71 43.99
CA LYS A 267 -26.04 22.73 45.27
C LYS A 267 -25.51 21.34 45.67
N LEU A 268 -24.92 20.65 44.70
CA LEU A 268 -24.31 19.33 44.91
C LEU A 268 -23.00 19.47 45.69
N ASP A 269 -22.51 18.34 46.22
CA ASP A 269 -21.13 18.25 46.69
C ASP A 269 -20.16 18.59 45.54
N TRP A 270 -19.08 19.29 45.86
CA TRP A 270 -18.06 19.78 44.93
C TRP A 270 -17.56 18.70 43.98
N ASN A 271 -17.34 17.47 44.46
CA ASN A 271 -16.90 16.36 43.61
C ASN A 271 -17.94 16.00 42.52
N LYS A 272 -19.22 15.99 42.88
CA LYS A 272 -20.32 15.65 41.96
C LYS A 272 -20.56 16.80 40.99
N GLU A 273 -20.57 18.03 41.49
CA GLU A 273 -20.68 19.24 40.69
C GLU A 273 -19.56 19.33 39.65
N SER A 274 -18.30 19.19 40.10
CA SER A 274 -17.11 19.22 39.24
C SER A 274 -17.17 18.16 38.14
N LYS A 275 -17.58 16.93 38.47
CA LYS A 275 -17.75 15.84 37.49
C LYS A 275 -18.80 16.16 36.43
N LEU A 276 -19.95 16.71 36.83
CA LEU A 276 -21.01 17.09 35.89
C LEU A 276 -20.61 18.26 35.00
N GLN A 277 -20.00 19.30 35.58
CA GLN A 277 -19.51 20.43 34.80
C GLN A 277 -18.42 20.01 33.81
N LYS A 278 -17.50 19.13 34.21
CA LYS A 278 -16.49 18.58 33.31
C LYS A 278 -17.13 17.82 32.15
N ALA A 279 -18.10 16.96 32.42
CA ALA A 279 -18.82 16.22 31.39
C ALA A 279 -19.54 17.16 30.41
N ILE A 280 -20.14 18.26 30.90
CA ILE A 280 -20.74 19.29 30.03
C ILE A 280 -19.65 19.94 29.17
N LYS A 281 -18.57 20.45 29.78
CA LYS A 281 -17.52 21.20 29.07
C LYS A 281 -16.75 20.36 28.03
N GLU A 282 -16.59 19.07 28.28
CA GLU A 282 -15.86 18.14 27.40
C GLU A 282 -16.77 17.41 26.41
N GLY A 283 -18.09 17.41 26.63
CA GLY A 283 -19.06 16.74 25.76
C GLY A 283 -19.59 17.61 24.62
N TYR A 284 -20.29 16.98 23.68
CA TYR A 284 -20.98 17.69 22.61
C TYR A 284 -22.26 18.42 23.13
N PRO A 285 -22.54 19.66 22.68
CA PRO A 285 -21.78 20.48 21.73
C PRO A 285 -20.76 21.43 22.38
N CYS A 286 -20.65 21.43 23.72
CA CYS A 286 -19.93 22.47 24.44
C CYS A 286 -18.42 22.45 24.18
N SER A 287 -17.82 21.27 24.00
CA SER A 287 -16.41 21.22 23.61
C SER A 287 -16.17 21.90 22.25
N GLN A 288 -17.06 21.70 21.28
CA GLN A 288 -16.90 22.24 19.93
C GLN A 288 -17.10 23.76 19.90
N VAL A 289 -18.08 24.29 20.63
CA VAL A 289 -18.24 25.76 20.72
C VAL A 289 -17.12 26.41 21.52
N LYS A 290 -16.54 25.73 22.51
CA LYS A 290 -15.34 26.22 23.22
C LYS A 290 -14.17 26.35 22.25
N ASP A 291 -13.92 25.34 21.43
CA ASP A 291 -12.84 25.39 20.45
C ASP A 291 -13.11 26.41 19.33
N ALA A 292 -14.38 26.54 18.91
CA ALA A 292 -14.79 27.59 17.98
C ALA A 292 -14.58 29.00 18.56
N TYR A 293 -14.86 29.22 19.85
CA TYR A 293 -14.60 30.49 20.54
C TYR A 293 -13.13 30.91 20.40
N THR A 294 -12.20 29.97 20.62
CA THR A 294 -10.77 30.23 20.42
C THR A 294 -10.42 30.47 18.95
N LYS A 295 -10.96 29.68 18.02
CA LYS A 295 -10.71 29.88 16.57
C LYS A 295 -11.26 31.20 16.03
N ARG A 296 -12.30 31.75 16.65
CA ARG A 296 -12.85 33.09 16.36
C ARG A 296 -12.02 34.23 16.95
N GLY A 297 -10.89 33.95 17.60
CA GLY A 297 -9.98 34.96 18.15
C GLY A 297 -10.45 35.56 19.48
N MET A 298 -11.44 34.95 20.15
CA MET A 298 -12.01 35.48 21.40
C MET A 298 -11.19 35.09 22.64
N GLY A 299 -10.09 34.33 22.46
CA GLY A 299 -9.22 33.85 23.53
C GLY A 299 -9.65 32.48 24.06
N TYR A 300 -9.36 32.21 25.34
CA TYR A 300 -9.76 30.97 26.00
C TYR A 300 -11.13 31.14 26.67
N SER A 301 -12.08 30.22 26.39
CA SER A 301 -13.39 30.25 27.04
C SER A 301 -13.39 29.41 28.32
N TRP A 302 -13.74 30.07 29.43
CA TRP A 302 -14.04 29.45 30.72
C TRP A 302 -15.54 29.09 30.90
N PHE A 303 -16.38 29.52 29.95
CA PHE A 303 -17.86 29.56 30.06
C PHE A 303 -18.38 30.40 31.24
N ASP A 304 -17.78 31.57 31.48
CA ASP A 304 -18.13 32.42 32.62
C ASP A 304 -19.25 33.43 32.33
N LYS A 305 -19.43 33.82 31.06
CA LYS A 305 -20.39 34.85 30.64
C LYS A 305 -20.98 34.54 29.28
N LYS A 306 -22.28 34.79 29.14
CA LYS A 306 -22.99 34.72 27.86
C LYS A 306 -22.44 35.74 26.86
N ILE A 307 -22.56 35.42 25.58
CA ILE A 307 -22.25 36.31 24.46
C ILE A 307 -23.52 37.07 24.11
N GLU A 308 -23.43 38.39 24.05
CA GLU A 308 -24.50 39.28 23.56
C GLU A 308 -24.51 39.25 22.02
N GLU A 309 -25.70 39.31 21.43
CA GLU A 309 -25.89 39.34 19.95
C GLU A 309 -25.43 40.64 19.30
#